data_AF-A0A5C3PGG2-F1
#
_entry.id   AF-A0A5C3PGG2-F1
#
_cell.length_a   1.000
_cell.length_b   1.000
_cell.length_c   1.000
_cell.angle_alpha   90.00
_cell.angle_beta   90.00
_cell.angle_gamma   90.00
#
_symmetry.space_group_name_H-M   'P 1'
#
loop_
_entity.id
_entity.type
_entity.pdbx_description
1 polymer ?
#
loop_
_entity_poly.entity_id
_entity_poly.type
_entity_poly.pdbx_seq_one_letter_code
_entity_poly.pdbx_strand_id
1 'polypeptide(L)'
;EEPQLRRDEEFWFEDGSIVLAARDVEFRVYKRVLSDHSIVFADMFTFPQPAPQATAVSSESCPTVCLDDSPEDLRHVLRALFP
;
A
#
# COMPACT_ATOMS: atom_id res chain seq x y z
N GLU A 1 -11.44 -17.98 7.32
CA GLU A 1 -11.88 -16.60 7.58
C GLU A 1 -10.98 -15.69 6.76
N GLU A 2 -11.55 -14.87 5.88
CA GLU A 2 -10.77 -13.88 5.13
C GLU A 2 -10.36 -12.79 6.13
N PRO A 3 -9.06 -12.43 6.24
CA PRO A 3 -8.64 -11.39 7.17
C PRO A 3 -9.34 -10.09 6.78
N GLN A 4 -10.13 -9.51 7.69
CA GLN A 4 -10.69 -8.19 7.50
C GLN A 4 -9.54 -7.20 7.59
N LEU A 5 -8.98 -6.81 6.45
CA LEU A 5 -7.97 -5.75 6.41
C LEU A 5 -8.61 -4.44 6.87
N ARG A 6 -7.96 -3.78 7.82
CA ARG A 6 -8.37 -2.51 8.43
C ARG A 6 -7.66 -1.38 7.72
N ARG A 7 -8.39 -0.31 7.42
CA ARG A 7 -7.78 0.87 6.80
C ARG A 7 -7.10 1.71 7.87
N ASP A 8 -5.89 2.15 7.58
CA ASP A 8 -5.17 3.08 8.43
C ASP A 8 -5.87 4.44 8.44
N GLU A 9 -6.03 5.08 9.60
CA GLU A 9 -6.71 6.38 9.70
C GLU A 9 -5.78 7.55 9.35
N GLU A 10 -4.46 7.35 9.43
CA GLU A 10 -3.45 8.39 9.21
C GLU A 10 -3.02 8.45 7.73
N PHE A 11 -2.89 7.29 7.10
CA PHE A 11 -2.40 7.13 5.73
C PHE A 11 -3.46 6.49 4.83
N TRP A 12 -4.63 7.12 4.76
CA TRP A 12 -5.68 6.76 3.82
C TRP A 12 -6.10 7.98 3.00
N PHE A 13 -5.37 8.20 1.91
CA PHE A 13 -5.67 9.27 0.98
C PHE A 13 -6.75 8.84 -0.01
N GLU A 14 -7.87 9.55 -0.08
CA GLU A 14 -8.98 9.24 -1.01
C GLU A 14 -8.56 9.28 -2.49
N ASP A 15 -7.53 10.07 -2.81
CA ASP A 15 -6.92 10.18 -4.14
C ASP A 15 -5.62 9.36 -4.25
N GLY A 16 -5.32 8.51 -3.26
CA GLY A 16 -4.11 7.70 -3.27
C GLY A 16 -4.08 6.75 -4.47
N SER A 17 -2.89 6.64 -5.07
CA SER A 17 -2.65 5.94 -6.33
C SER A 17 -2.11 4.51 -6.15
N ILE A 18 -1.86 4.08 -4.91
CA ILE A 18 -1.48 2.71 -4.55
C ILE A 18 -1.97 2.38 -3.14
N VAL A 19 -2.30 1.11 -2.89
CA VAL A 19 -2.58 0.58 -1.56
C VAL A 19 -1.43 -0.33 -1.13
N LEU A 20 -0.86 -0.09 0.05
CA LEU A 20 0.09 -0.99 0.69
C LEU A 20 -0.66 -1.75 1.80
N ALA A 21 -0.65 -3.07 1.75
CA ALA A 21 -1.25 -3.92 2.76
C ALA A 21 -0.14 -4.54 3.62
N ALA A 22 -0.06 -4.16 4.89
CA ALA A 22 0.84 -4.76 5.88
C ALA A 22 0.02 -5.58 6.87
N ARG A 23 0.08 -6.91 6.72
CA ARG A 23 -0.69 -7.88 7.52
C ARG A 23 -2.20 -7.62 7.49
N ASP A 24 -2.75 -7.08 8.57
CA ASP A 24 -4.17 -6.76 8.75
C ASP A 24 -4.49 -5.28 8.54
N VAL A 25 -3.55 -4.46 8.05
CA VAL A 25 -3.74 -3.02 7.86
C VAL A 25 -3.43 -2.60 6.42
N GLU A 26 -4.26 -1.72 5.85
CA GLU A 26 -4.08 -1.10 4.53
C GLU A 26 -3.79 0.39 4.63
N PHE A 27 -2.84 0.83 3.82
CA PHE A 27 -2.38 2.20 3.71
C PHE A 27 -2.59 2.64 2.26
N ARG A 28 -3.43 3.63 2.01
CA ARG A 28 -3.66 4.15 0.66
C ARG A 28 -2.88 5.43 0.47
N VAL A 29 -1.84 5.39 -0.35
CA VAL A 29 -0.82 6.46 -0.51
C VAL A 29 -0.47 6.76 -1.95
N TYR A 30 0.42 7.73 -2.17
CA TYR A 30 0.85 8.14 -3.51
C TYR A 30 2.09 7.36 -3.96
N LYS A 31 1.94 6.58 -5.03
CA LYS A 31 3.01 5.79 -5.67
C LYS A 31 4.24 6.63 -5.96
N ARG A 32 4.02 7.85 -6.47
CA ARG A 32 5.11 8.77 -6.84
C ARG A 32 5.96 9.18 -5.64
N VAL A 33 5.36 9.48 -4.49
CA VAL A 33 6.10 9.87 -3.27
C VAL A 33 6.96 8.70 -2.78
N LEU A 34 6.41 7.48 -2.79
CA LEU A 34 7.18 6.28 -2.44
C LEU A 34 8.36 6.06 -3.38
N SER A 35 8.14 6.20 -4.69
CA SER A 35 9.20 6.04 -5.71
C SER A 35 10.28 7.13 -5.64
N ASP A 36 9.90 8.38 -5.37
CA ASP A 36 10.83 9.51 -5.33
C ASP A 36 11.77 9.43 -4.12
N HIS A 37 11.29 8.87 -3.00
CA HIS A 37 12.05 8.77 -1.76
C HIS A 37 12.67 7.38 -1.51
N SER A 38 12.31 6.35 -2.28
CA SER A 38 12.83 4.99 -2.12
C SER A 38 12.96 4.27 -3.46
N ILE A 39 14.21 3.96 -3.82
CA ILE A 39 14.54 3.15 -4.99
C ILE A 39 13.94 1.75 -4.88
N VAL A 40 13.82 1.21 -3.67
CA VAL A 40 13.22 -0.11 -3.43
C VAL A 40 11.74 -0.11 -3.83
N PHE A 41 10.98 0.91 -3.42
CA PHE A 41 9.58 1.04 -3.84
C PHE A 41 9.48 1.31 -5.34
N ALA A 42 10.35 2.14 -5.91
CA ALA A 42 10.38 2.39 -7.35
C ALA A 42 10.60 1.10 -8.16
N ASP A 43 11.55 0.26 -7.75
CA ASP A 43 11.85 -1.01 -8.38
C ASP A 43 10.71 -2.02 -8.17
N MET A 44 10.16 -2.10 -6.95
CA MET A 44 9.02 -2.95 -6.62
C MET A 44 7.82 -2.70 -7.54
N PHE A 45 7.54 -1.44 -7.88
CA PHE A 45 6.44 -1.09 -8.78
C PHE A 45 6.73 -1.26 -10.26
N THR A 46 7.97 -1.58 -10.63
CA THR A 46 8.39 -1.91 -12.00
C THR A 46 8.14 -3.38 -12.31
N PHE A 47 8.14 -4.25 -11.29
CA PHE A 47 7.83 -5.65 -11.48
C PHE A 47 6.34 -5.87 -11.71
N PRO A 48 5.96 -6.77 -12.63
CA PRO A 48 4.59 -7.22 -12.73
C PRO A 48 4.25 -7.95 -11.43
N GLN A 49 3.48 -7.31 -10.55
CA GLN A 49 2.91 -8.03 -9.42
C GLN A 49 2.05 -9.18 -9.96
N PRO A 50 2.12 -10.38 -9.35
CA PRO A 50 1.20 -11.45 -9.68
C PRO A 50 -0.22 -10.91 -9.50
N ALA A 51 -1.04 -11.06 -10.55
CA ALA A 51 -2.40 -10.53 -10.57
C ALA A 51 -3.13 -10.98 -9.27
N PRO A 52 -3.83 -10.07 -8.60
CA PRO A 52 -4.53 -10.41 -7.37
C PRO A 52 -5.51 -11.53 -7.69
N GLN A 53 -5.42 -12.65 -6.96
CA GLN A 53 -6.51 -13.62 -6.98
C GLN A 53 -7.77 -12.86 -6.58
N ALA A 54 -8.71 -12.84 -7.51
CA ALA A 54 -9.90 -12.02 -7.46
C ALA A 54 -10.77 -12.36 -6.25
N THR A 55 -10.65 -11.61 -5.16
CA THR A 55 -11.69 -11.51 -4.12
C THR A 55 -11.72 -10.09 -3.57
N ALA A 56 -12.30 -9.17 -4.34
CA ALA A 56 -13.32 -8.24 -3.86
C ALA A 56 -13.58 -7.19 -4.94
N VAL A 57 -14.70 -7.41 -5.62
CA VAL A 57 -15.52 -6.38 -6.25
C VAL A 57 -15.64 -5.15 -5.37
N SER A 58 -14.84 -4.12 -5.66
CA SER A 58 -15.19 -2.72 -5.40
C SER A 58 -14.37 -1.87 -6.35
N SER A 59 -15.10 -1.03 -7.06
CA SER A 59 -14.66 -0.13 -8.11
C SER A 59 -13.29 0.52 -7.84
N GLU A 60 -12.54 0.75 -8.93
CA GLU A 60 -11.48 1.77 -9.06
C GLU A 60 -10.02 1.30 -8.87
N SER A 61 -9.49 0.61 -9.89
CA SER A 61 -8.12 0.58 -10.47
C SER A 61 -6.83 0.82 -9.64
N CYS A 62 -6.87 0.83 -8.31
CA CYS A 62 -5.70 1.13 -7.49
C CYS A 62 -4.90 -0.16 -7.23
N PRO A 63 -3.62 -0.26 -7.63
CA PRO A 63 -2.81 -1.45 -7.37
C PRO A 63 -2.59 -1.63 -5.86
N THR A 64 -2.72 -2.87 -5.37
CA THR A 64 -2.47 -3.23 -3.97
C THR A 64 -1.21 -4.08 -3.84
N VAL A 65 -0.31 -3.69 -2.92
CA VAL A 65 0.95 -4.36 -2.63
C VAL A 65 0.93 -4.91 -1.22
N CYS A 66 0.99 -6.23 -1.07
CA CYS A 66 1.14 -6.87 0.22
C CYS A 66 2.62 -6.86 0.65
N LEU A 67 2.88 -6.33 1.83
CA LEU A 67 4.17 -6.28 2.50
C LEU A 67 4.13 -7.21 3.72
N ASP A 68 5.24 -7.89 3.99
CA ASP A 68 5.38 -8.78 5.17
C ASP A 68 5.71 -7.98 6.45
N ASP A 69 6.05 -6.69 6.28
CA ASP A 69 6.38 -5.77 7.35
C ASP A 69 5.24 -5.60 8.35
N SER A 70 5.59 -5.22 9.58
CA SER A 70 4.59 -4.87 10.58
C SER A 70 3.91 -3.55 10.22
N PRO A 71 2.60 -3.40 10.47
CA PRO A 71 1.89 -2.16 10.16
C PRO A 71 2.47 -0.95 10.90
N GLU A 72 3.02 -1.12 12.11
CA GLU A 72 3.70 -0.03 12.82
C GLU A 72 4.98 0.40 12.12
N ASP A 73 5.80 -0.53 11.63
CA ASP A 73 7.05 -0.22 10.94
C ASP A 73 6.77 0.53 9.64
N LEU A 74 5.82 0.02 8.85
CA LEU A 74 5.38 0.69 7.64
C LEU A 74 4.84 2.09 7.93
N ARG A 75 4.08 2.28 9.01
CA ARG A 75 3.59 3.62 9.42
C ARG A 75 4.76 4.57 9.75
N HIS A 76 5.81 4.11 10.43
CA HIS A 76 7.00 4.93 10.68
C HIS A 76 7.72 5.32 9.39
N VAL A 77 7.85 4.38 8.45
CA VAL A 77 8.41 4.65 7.13
C VAL A 77 7.56 5.69 6.41
N LEU A 78 6.24 5.51 6.36
CA LEU A 78 5.33 6.46 5.71
C LEU A 78 5.42 7.86 6.33
N ARG A 79 5.48 7.99 7.65
CA ARG A 79 5.72 9.28 8.33
C ARG A 79 7.03 9.95 7.95
N ALA A 80 8.05 9.19 7.54
CA ALA A 80 9.33 9.75 7.09
C ALA A 80 9.28 10.18 5.60
N LEU A 81 8.40 9.57 4.79
CA LEU A 81 8.26 9.85 3.36
C LEU A 81 7.20 10.92 3.06
N PHE A 82 6.18 11.02 3.91
CA PHE A 82 5.08 11.97 3.81
C PHE A 82 5.20 13.00 4.95
N PRO A 83 5.53 14.26 4.65
CA PRO A 83 5.63 15.33 5.65
C PRO A 83 4.26 15.81 6.16
#